data_AF-A0AA88YAF3-F1
#
_entry.id   AF-A0AA88YAF3-F1
#
_cell.length_a   1.000
_cell.length_b   1.000
_cell.length_c   1.000
_cell.angle_alpha   90.00
_cell.angle_beta   90.00
_cell.angle_gamma   90.00
#
_symmetry.space_group_name_H-M   'P 1'
#
loop_
_entity.id
_entity.type
_entity.pdbx_description
1 polymer ?
#
loop_
_entity_poly.entity_id
_entity_poly.type
_entity_poly.pdbx_seq_one_letter_code
_entity_poly.pdbx_strand_id
1 'polypeptide(L)'
;MDCCTGFARFLLIFFNIIFILSGIGVLGVGIFVIADPDSKKLQQLISVDSTDQYLKRIAYVLIGFGSFVLLVGLLGFLAGLKRWKFAIILYIMFLVVIFIGELGGGIAAAVFKSKVEDGLKDTLGKALQQYNGTNPNAVVTKAWDAAQKDVRERERERERESIHINHI
;
A
#
# COMPACT_ATOMS: atom_id res chain seq x y z
N MET A 1 16.25 21.84 30.00
CA MET A 1 16.13 20.50 29.35
C MET A 1 14.91 20.47 28.40
N ASP A 2 14.55 21.62 27.82
CA ASP A 2 13.22 21.84 27.25
C ASP A 2 13.19 21.77 25.72
N CYS A 3 14.36 21.85 25.06
CA CYS A 3 14.47 21.79 23.60
C CYS A 3 14.11 20.40 23.04
N CYS A 4 14.65 19.32 23.63
CA CYS A 4 14.39 17.95 23.15
C CYS A 4 12.91 17.57 23.24
N THR A 5 12.22 17.98 24.31
CA THR A 5 10.80 17.66 24.51
C THR A 5 9.90 18.41 23.53
N GLY A 6 10.25 19.66 23.18
CA GLY A 6 9.55 20.43 22.15
C GLY A 6 9.70 19.83 20.75
N PHE A 7 10.93 19.47 20.37
CA PHE A 7 11.23 18.86 19.09
C PHE A 7 10.56 17.48 18.91
N ALA A 8 10.62 16.63 19.94
CA ALA A 8 9.97 15.32 19.90
C ALA A 8 8.44 15.42 19.74
N ARG A 9 7.80 16.40 20.40
CA ARG A 9 6.36 16.66 20.23
C ARG A 9 6.02 17.16 18.83
N PHE A 10 6.85 18.04 18.28
CA PHE A 10 6.67 18.54 16.92
C PHE A 10 6.74 17.39 15.90
N LEU A 11 7.76 16.55 15.99
CA LEU A 11 7.90 15.37 15.14
C LEU A 11 6.69 14.43 15.29
N LEU A 12 6.26 14.13 16.52
CA LEU A 12 5.12 13.26 16.78
C LEU A 12 3.85 13.78 16.10
N ILE A 13 3.56 15.09 16.20
CA ILE A 13 2.40 15.70 15.56
C ILE A 13 2.54 15.67 14.04
N PHE A 14 3.71 16.05 13.51
CA PHE A 14 3.98 16.08 12.07
C PHE A 14 3.81 14.69 11.42
N PHE A 15 4.41 13.65 12.00
CA PHE A 15 4.25 12.28 11.51
C PHE A 15 2.80 11.81 11.60
N ASN A 16 2.09 12.09 12.69
CA ASN A 16 0.69 11.69 12.81
C ASN A 16 -0.23 12.38 11.78
N ILE A 17 0.06 13.63 11.39
CA ILE A 17 -0.67 14.29 10.29
C ILE A 17 -0.47 13.54 8.97
N ILE A 18 0.75 13.11 8.67
CA ILE A 18 1.04 12.30 7.47
C ILE A 18 0.27 10.97 7.51
N PHE A 19 0.23 10.31 8.67
CA PHE A 19 -0.56 9.08 8.84
C PHE A 19 -2.06 9.31 8.63
N ILE A 20 -2.61 10.43 9.11
CA ILE A 20 -4.00 10.79 8.86
C ILE A 20 -4.24 10.96 7.36
N LEU A 21 -3.40 11.75 6.67
CA LEU A 21 -3.54 11.97 5.22
C LEU A 21 -3.44 10.66 4.43
N SER A 22 -2.50 9.79 4.80
CA SER A 22 -2.36 8.45 4.23
C SER A 22 -3.61 7.60 4.48
N GLY A 23 -4.14 7.60 5.71
CA GLY A 23 -5.36 6.89 6.07
C GLY A 23 -6.58 7.36 5.27
N ILE A 24 -6.74 8.68 5.05
CA ILE A 24 -7.79 9.23 4.18
C ILE A 24 -7.62 8.71 2.75
N GLY A 25 -6.39 8.72 2.23
CA GLY A 25 -6.10 8.21 0.89
C GLY A 25 -6.44 6.73 0.73
N VAL A 26 -5.98 5.88 1.65
CA VAL A 26 -6.23 4.43 1.63
C VAL A 26 -7.73 4.13 1.78
N LEU A 27 -8.40 4.82 2.70
CA LEU A 27 -9.85 4.70 2.88
C LEU A 27 -10.61 5.13 1.61
N GLY A 28 -10.19 6.25 1.00
CA GLY A 28 -10.75 6.77 -0.24
C GLY A 28 -10.62 5.78 -1.39
N VAL A 29 -9.44 5.14 -1.55
CA VAL A 29 -9.24 4.07 -2.54
C VAL A 29 -10.14 2.87 -2.24
N GLY A 30 -10.22 2.43 -0.97
CA GLY A 30 -11.10 1.33 -0.58
C GLY A 30 -12.58 1.59 -0.88
N ILE A 31 -13.06 2.79 -0.58
CA ILE A 31 -14.44 3.23 -0.89
C ILE A 31 -14.63 3.31 -2.40
N PHE A 32 -13.68 3.89 -3.14
CA PHE A 32 -13.74 4.01 -4.60
C PHE A 32 -13.92 2.65 -5.29
N VAL A 33 -13.17 1.63 -4.85
CA VAL A 33 -13.26 0.26 -5.39
C VAL A 33 -14.65 -0.37 -5.17
N ILE A 34 -15.38 0.02 -4.11
CA ILE A 34 -16.73 -0.49 -3.84
C ILE A 34 -17.82 0.37 -4.52
N ALA A 35 -17.61 1.68 -4.55
CA ALA A 35 -18.60 2.66 -4.98
C ALA A 35 -18.75 2.75 -6.50
N ASP A 36 -17.71 2.38 -7.27
CA ASP A 36 -17.73 2.51 -8.73
C ASP A 36 -18.63 1.42 -9.38
N PRO A 37 -19.78 1.77 -9.99
CA PRO A 37 -20.65 0.82 -10.67
C PRO A 37 -20.05 0.28 -11.97
N ASP A 38 -19.05 0.95 -12.56
CA ASP A 38 -18.30 0.43 -13.72
C ASP A 38 -17.36 -0.74 -13.35
N SER A 39 -17.11 -0.96 -12.06
CA SER A 39 -16.50 -2.19 -11.57
C SER A 39 -17.32 -3.40 -12.01
N LYS A 40 -18.66 -3.32 -12.05
CA LYS A 40 -19.52 -4.43 -12.54
C LYS A 40 -19.36 -4.68 -14.05
N LYS A 41 -19.01 -3.64 -14.83
CA LYS A 41 -18.78 -3.74 -16.27
C LYS A 41 -17.37 -4.23 -16.60
N LEU A 42 -16.37 -3.78 -15.84
CA LEU A 42 -15.02 -4.35 -15.84
C LEU A 42 -15.04 -5.83 -15.42
N GLN A 43 -15.87 -6.18 -14.44
CA GLN A 43 -16.08 -7.55 -13.95
C GLN A 43 -16.89 -8.44 -14.91
N GLN A 44 -17.71 -7.88 -15.81
CA GLN A 44 -18.43 -8.64 -16.85
C GLN A 44 -17.61 -8.88 -18.13
N LEU A 45 -16.67 -7.98 -18.45
CA LEU A 45 -15.75 -8.15 -19.58
C LEU A 45 -14.64 -9.17 -19.28
N ILE A 46 -14.41 -9.40 -17.99
CA ILE A 46 -13.55 -10.41 -17.40
C ILE A 46 -14.49 -11.57 -17.05
N SER A 47 -14.59 -12.60 -17.88
CA SER A 47 -15.47 -13.75 -17.62
C SER A 47 -14.93 -14.63 -16.48
N VAL A 48 -14.85 -14.09 -15.26
CA VAL A 48 -14.27 -14.73 -14.08
C VAL A 48 -15.07 -14.34 -12.84
N ASP A 49 -16.14 -15.09 -12.59
CA ASP A 49 -17.07 -14.99 -11.44
C ASP A 49 -16.35 -14.99 -10.06
N SER A 50 -15.10 -15.49 -9.99
CA SER A 50 -14.32 -15.59 -8.77
C SER A 50 -13.54 -14.32 -8.36
N THR A 51 -13.29 -13.40 -9.30
CA THR A 51 -12.46 -12.20 -9.04
C THR A 51 -13.24 -11.11 -8.31
N ASP A 52 -14.56 -11.04 -8.52
CA ASP A 52 -15.47 -10.10 -7.82
C ASP A 52 -15.37 -10.22 -6.32
N GLN A 53 -15.34 -11.46 -5.84
CA GLN A 53 -15.28 -11.72 -4.41
C GLN A 53 -13.90 -11.36 -3.85
N TYR A 54 -12.83 -11.59 -4.61
CA TYR A 54 -11.47 -11.28 -4.18
C TYR A 54 -11.20 -9.77 -4.14
N LEU A 55 -11.58 -9.03 -5.18
CA LEU A 55 -11.43 -7.57 -5.22
C LEU A 55 -12.28 -6.89 -4.14
N LYS A 56 -13.52 -7.35 -3.92
CA LYS A 56 -14.34 -6.85 -2.82
C LYS A 56 -13.71 -7.15 -1.45
N ARG A 57 -13.16 -8.35 -1.25
CA ARG A 57 -12.44 -8.70 -0.01
C ARG A 57 -11.25 -7.75 0.22
N ILE A 58 -10.44 -7.50 -0.81
CA ILE A 58 -9.33 -6.54 -0.73
C ILE A 58 -9.85 -5.14 -0.39
N ALA A 59 -10.92 -4.69 -1.03
CA ALA A 59 -11.49 -3.37 -0.75
C ALA A 59 -11.98 -3.22 0.70
N TYR A 60 -12.65 -4.24 1.24
CA TYR A 60 -13.04 -4.26 2.67
C TYR A 60 -11.82 -4.23 3.60
N VAL A 61 -10.76 -4.96 3.27
CA VAL A 61 -9.50 -4.91 4.04
C VAL A 61 -8.88 -3.51 3.95
N LEU A 62 -8.87 -2.88 2.77
CA LEU A 62 -8.37 -1.52 2.57
C LEU A 62 -9.16 -0.49 3.39
N ILE A 63 -10.49 -0.61 3.41
CA ILE A 63 -11.36 0.25 4.22
C ILE A 63 -11.07 0.05 5.70
N GLY A 64 -11.06 -1.20 6.18
CA GLY A 64 -10.80 -1.50 7.58
C GLY A 64 -9.42 -1.02 8.03
N PHE A 65 -8.39 -1.27 7.22
CA PHE A 65 -7.03 -0.82 7.47
C PHE A 65 -6.92 0.72 7.42
N GLY A 66 -7.50 1.37 6.41
CA GLY A 66 -7.53 2.84 6.31
C GLY A 66 -8.22 3.50 7.50
N SER A 67 -9.37 2.96 7.95
CA SER A 67 -10.05 3.41 9.17
C SER A 67 -9.19 3.21 10.41
N PHE A 68 -8.50 2.06 10.54
CA PHE A 68 -7.59 1.81 11.66
C PHE A 68 -6.43 2.82 11.70
N VAL A 69 -5.78 3.06 10.55
CA VAL A 69 -4.69 4.04 10.42
C VAL A 69 -5.17 5.45 10.78
N LEU A 70 -6.38 5.84 10.35
CA LEU A 70 -7.00 7.11 10.75
C LEU A 70 -7.21 7.21 12.27
N LEU A 71 -7.73 6.16 12.90
CA LEU A 71 -7.94 6.15 14.35
C LEU A 71 -6.62 6.29 15.11
N VAL A 72 -5.58 5.56 14.70
CA VAL A 72 -4.25 5.67 15.31
C VAL A 72 -3.65 7.05 15.10
N GLY A 73 -3.76 7.61 13.89
CA GLY A 73 -3.29 8.96 13.57
C GLY A 73 -4.01 10.04 14.37
N LEU A 74 -5.34 9.93 14.53
CA LEU A 74 -6.12 10.82 15.38
C LEU A 74 -5.70 10.69 16.85
N LEU A 75 -5.53 9.48 17.38
CA LEU A 75 -5.06 9.27 18.75
C LEU A 75 -3.67 9.86 18.97
N GLY A 76 -2.76 9.73 18.01
CA GLY A 76 -1.43 10.33 18.08
C GLY A 76 -1.47 11.86 18.00
N PHE A 77 -2.34 12.44 17.17
CA PHE A 77 -2.59 13.88 17.15
C PHE A 77 -3.15 14.38 18.49
N LEU A 78 -4.13 13.68 19.08
CA LEU A 78 -4.65 14.00 20.42
C LEU A 78 -3.59 13.84 21.52
N ALA A 79 -2.73 12.83 21.44
CA ALA A 79 -1.64 12.61 22.38
C ALA A 79 -0.56 13.70 22.30
N GLY A 80 -0.32 14.26 21.11
CA GLY A 80 0.58 15.39 20.90
C GLY A 80 0.03 16.72 21.47
N LEU A 81 -1.29 16.93 21.38
CA LEU A 81 -1.94 18.15 21.87
C LEU A 81 -2.26 18.14 23.37
N LYS A 82 -2.66 16.99 23.93
CA LYS A 82 -3.08 16.90 25.35
C LYS A 82 -1.87 16.66 26.26
N ARG A 83 -1.78 17.47 27.33
CA ARG A 83 -0.80 17.28 28.43
C ARG A 83 -1.12 16.08 29.34
N TRP A 84 -2.20 15.34 29.09
CA TRP A 84 -2.65 14.26 29.96
C TRP A 84 -1.79 13.02 29.71
N LYS A 85 -1.03 12.60 30.73
CA LYS A 85 -0.13 11.42 30.69
C LYS A 85 -0.81 10.15 30.15
N PHE A 86 -2.11 10.00 30.41
CA PHE A 86 -2.91 8.87 29.94
C PHE A 86 -3.01 8.76 28.41
N ALA A 87 -3.09 9.89 27.68
CA ALA A 87 -3.19 9.88 26.22
C ALA A 87 -1.90 9.38 25.56
N ILE A 88 -0.74 9.76 26.12
CA ILE A 88 0.57 9.29 25.65
C ILE A 88 0.76 7.80 25.94
N ILE A 89 0.35 7.33 27.13
CA ILE A 89 0.44 5.91 27.50
C ILE A 89 -0.43 5.05 26.57
N LEU A 90 -1.66 5.50 26.30
CA LEU A 90 -2.57 4.79 25.39
C LEU A 90 -1.98 4.71 23.97
N TYR A 91 -1.41 5.80 23.47
CA TYR A 91 -0.75 5.84 22.17
C TYR A 91 0.44 4.86 22.09
N ILE A 92 1.31 4.84 23.11
CA ILE A 92 2.44 3.90 23.18
C ILE A 92 1.94 2.45 23.21
N MET A 93 0.87 2.15 23.95
CA MET A 93 0.30 0.81 24.00
C MET A 93 -0.18 0.34 22.62
N PHE A 94 -0.91 1.18 21.88
CA PHE A 94 -1.31 0.88 20.51
C PHE A 94 -0.10 0.65 19.58
N LEU A 95 0.95 1.46 19.70
CA LEU A 95 2.18 1.27 18.93
C LEU A 95 2.87 -0.07 19.23
N VAL A 96 2.93 -0.48 20.50
CA VAL A 96 3.50 -1.78 20.88
C VAL A 96 2.69 -2.93 20.29
N VAL A 97 1.35 -2.84 20.31
CA VAL A 97 0.48 -3.86 19.71
C VAL A 97 0.70 -3.94 18.19
N ILE A 98 0.80 -2.80 17.51
CA ILE A 98 1.11 -2.74 16.07
C ILE A 98 2.48 -3.36 15.80
N PHE A 99 3.49 -3.01 16.59
CA PHE A 99 4.84 -3.54 16.42
C PHE A 99 4.92 -5.06 16.56
N ILE A 100 4.23 -5.63 17.56
CA ILE A 100 4.14 -7.09 17.71
C ILE A 100 3.42 -7.71 16.50
N GLY A 101 2.36 -7.07 16.02
CA GLY A 101 1.64 -7.48 14.82
C GLY A 101 2.52 -7.45 13.56
N GLU A 102 3.29 -6.37 13.35
CA GLU A 102 4.23 -6.23 12.23
C GLU A 102 5.36 -7.25 12.31
N LEU A 103 5.91 -7.52 13.50
CA LEU A 103 6.90 -8.57 13.69
C LEU A 103 6.32 -9.95 13.36
N GLY A 104 5.14 -10.26 13.87
CA GLY A 104 4.44 -11.52 13.57
C GLY A 104 4.14 -11.66 12.07
N GLY A 105 3.63 -10.60 11.44
CA GLY A 105 3.36 -10.54 10.01
C GLY A 105 4.63 -10.68 9.16
N GLY A 106 5.72 -10.03 9.56
CA GLY A 106 7.02 -10.12 8.91
C GLY A 106 7.62 -11.52 8.97
N ILE A 107 7.54 -12.17 10.14
CA ILE A 107 7.96 -13.57 10.31
C ILE A 107 7.10 -14.49 9.45
N ALA A 108 5.77 -14.32 9.47
CA ALA A 108 4.86 -15.10 8.64
C ALA A 108 5.16 -14.91 7.14
N ALA A 109 5.39 -13.68 6.69
CA ALA A 109 5.75 -13.39 5.31
C ALA A 109 7.09 -14.05 4.91
N ALA A 110 8.08 -14.07 5.81
CA ALA A 110 9.35 -14.74 5.58
C ALA A 110 9.19 -16.25 5.48
N VAL A 111 8.40 -16.87 6.36
CA VAL A 111 8.16 -18.32 6.38
C VAL A 111 7.32 -18.78 5.19
N PHE A 112 6.30 -18.02 4.80
CA PHE A 112 5.39 -18.36 3.69
C PHE A 112 5.81 -17.76 2.35
N LYS A 113 7.05 -17.27 2.23
CA LYS A 113 7.54 -16.58 1.02
C LYS A 113 7.28 -17.35 -0.26
N SER A 114 7.51 -18.67 -0.26
CA SER A 114 7.28 -19.53 -1.42
C SER A 114 5.81 -19.55 -1.86
N LYS A 115 4.88 -19.66 -0.91
CA LYS A 115 3.43 -19.61 -1.20
C LYS A 115 2.98 -18.25 -1.72
N VAL A 116 3.56 -17.18 -1.18
CA VAL A 116 3.30 -15.81 -1.64
C VAL A 116 3.83 -15.64 -3.07
N GLU A 117 5.02 -16.15 -3.37
CA GLU A 117 5.61 -16.07 -4.70
C GLU A 117 4.81 -16.85 -5.74
N ASP A 118 4.37 -18.07 -5.42
CA ASP A 118 3.53 -18.88 -6.30
C ASP A 118 2.16 -18.23 -6.54
N GLY A 119 1.52 -17.72 -5.48
CA GLY A 119 0.26 -16.99 -5.60
C GLY A 119 0.38 -15.69 -6.39
N LEU A 120 1.51 -14.97 -6.26
CA LEU A 120 1.78 -13.77 -7.02
C LEU A 120 2.03 -14.08 -8.49
N LYS A 121 2.78 -15.14 -8.81
CA LYS A 121 2.97 -15.62 -10.19
C LYS A 121 1.65 -16.00 -10.85
N ASP A 122 0.79 -16.72 -10.14
CA ASP A 122 -0.53 -17.11 -10.66
C ASP A 122 -1.44 -15.89 -10.86
N THR A 123 -1.43 -14.94 -9.93
CA THR A 123 -2.20 -13.68 -10.03
C THR A 123 -1.71 -12.81 -11.18
N LEU A 124 -0.39 -12.65 -11.32
CA LEU A 124 0.22 -11.89 -12.42
C LEU A 124 -0.02 -12.59 -13.76
N GLY A 125 0.09 -13.92 -13.81
CA GLY A 125 -0.20 -14.70 -15.02
C GLY A 125 -1.64 -14.54 -15.48
N LYS A 126 -2.60 -14.56 -14.55
CA LYS A 126 -4.02 -14.28 -14.83
C LYS A 126 -4.25 -12.84 -15.26
N ALA A 127 -3.61 -11.88 -14.60
CA ALA A 127 -3.68 -10.47 -14.99
C ALA A 127 -3.11 -10.22 -16.40
N LEU A 128 -2.04 -10.92 -16.76
CA LEU A 128 -1.42 -10.90 -18.10
C LEU A 128 -2.31 -11.57 -19.16
N GLN A 129 -2.92 -12.71 -18.86
CA GLN A 129 -3.88 -13.34 -19.79
C GLN A 129 -5.10 -12.44 -20.04
N GLN A 130 -5.48 -11.63 -19.06
CA GLN A 130 -6.55 -10.65 -19.19
C GLN A 130 -6.14 -9.37 -19.92
N TYR A 131 -4.84 -9.14 -20.06
CA TYR A 131 -4.29 -8.03 -20.81
C TYR A 131 -4.41 -8.33 -22.31
N ASN A 132 -5.61 -8.12 -22.84
CA ASN A 132 -5.84 -8.07 -24.28
C ASN A 132 -5.62 -6.61 -24.68
N GLY A 133 -4.48 -6.30 -25.31
CA GLY A 133 -3.87 -4.96 -25.44
C GLY A 133 -4.66 -3.90 -26.22
N THR A 134 -5.94 -3.67 -25.88
CA THR A 134 -6.85 -2.82 -26.65
C THR A 134 -7.81 -2.00 -25.77
N ASN A 135 -7.73 -2.07 -24.43
CA ASN A 135 -8.54 -1.23 -23.54
C ASN A 135 -7.68 -0.22 -22.75
N PRO A 136 -7.58 1.05 -23.21
CA PRO A 136 -6.72 2.09 -22.61
C PRO A 136 -7.17 2.62 -21.23
N ASN A 137 -8.25 2.10 -20.65
CA ASN A 137 -8.86 2.62 -19.42
C ASN A 137 -8.63 1.77 -18.16
N ALA A 138 -7.95 0.63 -18.24
CA ALA A 138 -7.64 -0.16 -17.05
C ALA A 138 -6.43 0.43 -16.30
N VAL A 139 -6.59 0.76 -15.01
CA VAL A 139 -5.50 1.17 -14.11
C VAL A 139 -4.31 0.20 -14.15
N VAL A 140 -4.60 -1.08 -14.40
CA VAL A 140 -3.61 -2.16 -14.59
C VAL A 140 -2.71 -1.89 -15.81
N THR A 141 -3.25 -1.40 -16.93
CA THR A 141 -2.48 -1.07 -18.14
C THR A 141 -1.46 0.04 -17.88
N LYS A 142 -1.88 1.10 -17.17
CA LYS A 142 -0.97 2.20 -16.82
C LYS A 142 0.14 1.76 -15.86
N ALA A 143 -0.18 0.96 -14.86
CA ALA A 143 0.80 0.41 -13.93
C ALA A 143 1.78 -0.56 -14.64
N TRP A 144 1.26 -1.38 -15.55
CA TRP A 144 2.03 -2.33 -16.34
C TRP A 144 2.98 -1.63 -17.33
N ASP A 145 2.49 -0.65 -18.08
CA ASP A 145 3.29 0.14 -19.01
C ASP A 145 4.37 0.95 -18.29
N ALA A 146 4.06 1.50 -17.11
CA ALA A 146 5.05 2.20 -16.29
C ALA A 146 6.16 1.26 -15.81
N ALA A 147 5.81 0.06 -15.35
CA ALA A 147 6.78 -0.95 -14.92
C ALA A 147 7.65 -1.43 -16.09
N GLN A 148 7.05 -1.73 -17.25
CA GLN A 148 7.80 -2.14 -18.45
C GLN A 148 8.73 -1.04 -18.96
N LYS A 149 8.34 0.23 -18.83
CA LYS A 149 9.17 1.37 -19.23
C LYS A 149 10.44 1.48 -18.38
N ASP A 150 10.32 1.35 -17.07
CA ASP A 150 11.47 1.42 -16.13
C ASP A 150 12.46 0.29 -16.38
N VAL A 151 11.98 -0.94 -16.58
CA VAL A 151 12.84 -2.09 -16.89
C VAL A 151 13.60 -1.87 -18.20
N ARG A 152 12.91 -1.42 -19.25
CA ARG A 152 13.51 -1.15 -20.57
C ARG A 152 14.55 -0.02 -20.51
N GLU A 153 14.35 0.99 -19.67
CA GLU A 153 15.31 2.07 -19.47
C GLU A 153 16.61 1.58 -18.83
N ARG A 154 16.52 0.74 -17.79
CA ARG A 154 17.69 0.14 -17.14
C ARG A 154 18.47 -0.81 -18.04
N GLU A 155 17.79 -1.50 -18.95
CA GLU A 155 18.46 -2.33 -19.96
C GLU A 155 19.24 -1.47 -20.96
N ARG A 156 18.65 -0.38 -21.46
CA ARG A 156 19.34 0.57 -22.35
C ARG A 156 20.53 1.25 -21.68
N GLU A 157 20.47 1.52 -20.39
CA GLU A 157 21.60 2.07 -19.64
C GLU A 157 22.76 1.06 -19.53
N ARG A 158 22.46 -0.20 -19.18
CA ARG A 158 23.47 -1.27 -19.16
C ARG A 158 24.10 -1.53 -20.54
N GLU A 159 23.32 -1.44 -21.62
CA GLU A 159 23.84 -1.55 -22.98
C GLU A 159 24.76 -0.37 -23.33
N ARG A 160 24.38 0.87 -22.97
CA ARG A 160 25.23 2.05 -23.18
C ARG A 160 26.53 1.97 -22.40
N GLU A 161 26.50 1.49 -21.15
CA GLU A 161 27.71 1.26 -20.35
C GLU A 161 28.59 0.15 -20.96
N SER A 162 27.99 -0.94 -21.44
CA SER A 162 28.75 -2.03 -22.09
C SER A 162 29.42 -1.59 -23.38
N ILE A 163 28.77 -0.75 -24.19
CA ILE A 163 29.36 -0.17 -25.41
C ILE A 163 30.50 0.78 -25.06
N HIS A 164 30.38 1.57 -23.98
CA HIS A 164 31.43 2.48 -23.57
C HIS A 164 32.67 1.74 -23.03
N ILE A 165 32.49 0.65 -22.27
CA ILE A 165 33.60 -0.20 -21.79
C ILE A 165 34.33 -0.87 -22.95
N ASN A 166 33.65 -1.26 -24.02
CA ASN A 166 34.25 -1.98 -25.15
C ASN A 166 35.01 -1.07 -26.15
N HIS A 167 34.91 0.26 -25.97
CA HIS A 167 35.58 1.27 -26.79
C HIS A 167 36.73 1.99 -26.05
N ILE A 168 37.07 1.55 -24.83
CA ILE A 168 38.26 1.97 -24.05
C ILE A 168 39.27 0.83 -24.08
#